data_AF-A0A0W0S0F2-F1
#
_entry.id   AF-A0A0W0S0F2-F1
#
_cell.length_a   1.000
_cell.length_b   1.000
_cell.length_c   1.000
_cell.angle_alpha   90.00
_cell.angle_beta   90.00
_cell.angle_gamma   90.00
#
_symmetry.space_group_name_H-M   'P 1'
#
loop_
_entity.id
_entity.type
_entity.pdbx_description
1 polymer ?
#
loop_
_entity_poly.entity_id
_entity_poly.type
_entity_poly.pdbx_seq_one_letter_code
_entity_poly.pdbx_strand_id
1 'polypeptide(L)'
;MTHDTELSDLMHSVAMKSLQLLDGMKKQPAQVPSLIKQFIDLTADFQALLTIILKNPEQLWQMQLAYWQDAMGLVQEQFNHWLEGKPMPIEDRRFNSEEWVNNPFFNLLSQHYLLASEHLNSLFEHLDYGDKQLAKRVQFFTRQYLDALSPANFLHTNPQLMAETIQSHGKNLLRGLQNLLTDLETGSSRLIIKMTDTDAFKVGENIATTPGKVIYRNEMMELIQFSPQTEKVRAIPLLIVPPWINKYYILDLSKHNSFIGWLVQQGITVFVISWVNPDASYADKGLYNYLSEGPLTAVKTIQKQLKVEQVNVLGFCIGGTLNACMLAYLKAKNENPIRSATFLASMIDFSDPGDIAVFIDEQQILRIEEEMHAKGFLDGRFMASTFNSLRANDLVWSFFIKNYLQGKDPVPFDILYWNADATNMPAKMHSQYLRWMYLHNNLVKPGKIHLNYVPLDVTQITIPTFFFSTQKDHIAPWQTTYLGFQLMKGKKRFLLGGSGHIAGIVNPANSEKYGFYRNHSTHQTAEEWLANAKHHPGSWWPEWLNWLNKESGHWVSAPDFQLLPFKPIMDAPGSYVHVTYKATKAKEPDQSKNGLEQLSIHELPAQEEKIA
;
A
#
# COMPACT_ATOMS: atom_id res chain seq x y z
N MET A 1 -23.96 -17.70 -42.64
CA MET A 1 -22.76 -17.02 -42.12
C MET A 1 -23.21 -15.70 -41.53
N THR A 2 -23.50 -15.66 -40.23
CA THR A 2 -23.71 -14.40 -39.51
C THR A 2 -22.36 -13.69 -39.45
N HIS A 3 -22.24 -12.52 -40.05
CA HIS A 3 -21.06 -11.68 -39.88
C HIS A 3 -20.90 -11.43 -38.39
N ASP A 4 -19.79 -11.88 -37.82
CA ASP A 4 -19.45 -11.66 -36.43
C ASP A 4 -19.00 -10.19 -36.27
N THR A 5 -19.99 -9.29 -36.17
CA THR A 5 -19.80 -7.84 -36.10
C THR A 5 -18.85 -7.45 -34.97
N GLU A 6 -18.90 -8.18 -33.85
CA GLU A 6 -18.01 -7.98 -32.72
C GLU A 6 -16.53 -8.23 -33.08
N LEU A 7 -16.24 -9.29 -33.84
CA LEU A 7 -14.88 -9.59 -34.27
C LEU A 7 -14.33 -8.48 -35.17
N SER A 8 -15.16 -7.98 -36.09
CA SER A 8 -14.82 -6.87 -36.97
C SER A 8 -14.52 -5.60 -36.18
N ASP A 9 -15.36 -5.27 -35.20
CA ASP A 9 -15.20 -4.08 -34.34
C ASP A 9 -13.92 -4.17 -33.49
N LEU A 10 -13.63 -5.34 -32.92
CA LEU A 10 -12.41 -5.60 -32.15
C LEU A 10 -11.15 -5.44 -33.01
N MET A 11 -11.12 -6.06 -34.19
CA MET A 11 -10.00 -5.94 -35.12
C MET A 11 -9.78 -4.50 -35.58
N HIS A 12 -10.86 -3.76 -35.85
CA HIS A 12 -10.79 -2.36 -36.23
C HIS A 12 -10.24 -1.49 -35.10
N SER A 13 -10.74 -1.68 -33.87
CA SER A 13 -10.27 -0.99 -32.67
C SER A 13 -8.78 -1.22 -32.41
N VAL A 14 -8.34 -2.49 -32.44
CA VAL A 14 -6.92 -2.87 -32.27
C VAL A 14 -6.05 -2.23 -33.35
N ALA A 15 -6.48 -2.25 -34.61
CA ALA A 15 -5.74 -1.65 -35.72
C ALA A 15 -5.58 -0.14 -35.55
N MET A 16 -6.67 0.57 -35.21
CA MET A 16 -6.65 2.01 -34.98
C MET A 16 -5.73 2.42 -33.84
N LYS A 17 -5.82 1.75 -32.68
CA LYS A 17 -4.96 2.01 -31.52
C LYS A 17 -3.49 1.70 -31.79
N SER A 18 -3.22 0.59 -32.48
CA SER A 18 -1.86 0.22 -32.88
C SER A 18 -1.23 1.29 -33.78
N LEU A 19 -1.98 1.82 -34.74
CA LEU A 19 -1.52 2.91 -35.61
C LEU A 19 -1.27 4.21 -34.85
N GLN A 20 -2.13 4.57 -33.89
CA GLN A 20 -1.94 5.74 -33.02
C GLN A 20 -0.68 5.63 -32.16
N LEU A 21 -0.43 4.46 -31.56
CA LEU A 21 0.78 4.20 -30.78
C LEU A 21 2.03 4.26 -31.65
N LEU A 22 2.01 3.68 -32.86
CA LEU A 22 3.12 3.74 -33.81
C LEU A 22 3.44 5.17 -34.26
N ASP A 23 2.43 6.02 -34.45
CA ASP A 23 2.61 7.44 -34.75
C ASP A 23 3.17 8.21 -33.55
N GLY A 24 2.71 7.90 -32.33
CA GLY A 24 3.25 8.42 -31.08
C GLY A 24 4.72 8.06 -30.87
N MET A 25 5.09 6.79 -31.11
CA MET A 25 6.48 6.29 -31.02
C MET A 25 7.42 6.93 -32.04
N LYS A 26 6.90 7.36 -33.20
CA LYS A 26 7.70 8.12 -34.19
C LYS A 26 7.97 9.56 -33.75
N LYS A 27 7.05 10.17 -33.01
CA LYS A 27 7.14 11.57 -32.54
C LYS A 27 7.95 11.73 -31.25
N GLN A 28 7.95 10.71 -30.41
CA GLN A 28 8.87 10.55 -29.29
C GLN A 28 9.33 9.10 -29.32
N PRO A 29 10.62 8.79 -29.54
CA PRO A 29 11.09 7.42 -29.41
C PRO A 29 10.81 7.00 -27.97
N ALA A 30 9.76 6.19 -27.79
CA ALA A 30 9.45 5.61 -26.50
C ALA A 30 10.72 4.90 -26.06
N GLN A 31 11.27 5.28 -24.91
CA GLN A 31 12.16 4.39 -24.20
C GLN A 31 11.33 3.13 -23.92
N VAL A 32 11.44 2.13 -24.79
CA VAL A 32 10.88 0.80 -24.57
C VAL A 32 11.42 0.31 -23.23
N PRO A 33 10.53 -0.20 -22.35
CA PRO A 33 10.26 0.48 -21.09
C PRO A 33 11.20 0.04 -19.98
N SER A 34 11.26 0.85 -18.94
CA SER A 34 11.86 0.50 -17.64
C SER A 34 11.29 -0.77 -16.98
N LEU A 35 10.36 -1.47 -17.64
CA LEU A 35 9.91 -2.82 -17.33
C LEU A 35 11.03 -3.82 -17.60
N ILE A 36 11.72 -3.71 -18.75
CA ILE A 36 12.95 -4.46 -19.02
C ILE A 36 14.05 -3.97 -18.07
N LYS A 37 14.10 -2.68 -17.73
CA LYS A 37 15.09 -2.16 -16.77
C LYS A 37 14.85 -2.63 -15.32
N GLN A 38 13.61 -2.81 -14.87
CA GLN A 38 13.28 -3.45 -13.59
C GLN A 38 13.59 -4.96 -13.61
N PHE A 39 13.38 -5.64 -14.74
CA PHE A 39 13.83 -7.02 -14.95
C PHE A 39 15.36 -7.15 -15.14
N ILE A 40 16.04 -6.08 -15.56
CA ILE A 40 17.50 -6.00 -15.72
C ILE A 40 18.17 -5.57 -14.42
N ASP A 41 17.56 -4.76 -13.56
CA ASP A 41 18.10 -4.49 -12.22
C ASP A 41 18.06 -5.75 -11.32
N LEU A 42 17.19 -6.70 -11.66
CA LEU A 42 17.19 -8.10 -11.21
C LEU A 42 18.50 -8.85 -11.55
N THR A 43 19.36 -8.35 -12.44
CA THR A 43 20.61 -9.03 -12.83
C THR A 43 21.69 -9.02 -11.75
N ALA A 44 21.77 -8.00 -10.90
CA ALA A 44 22.75 -7.97 -9.81
C ALA A 44 22.38 -8.98 -8.70
N ASP A 45 21.09 -9.12 -8.40
CA ASP A 45 20.57 -10.09 -7.44
C ASP A 45 20.49 -11.51 -8.04
N PHE A 46 20.24 -11.64 -9.34
CA PHE A 46 20.39 -12.90 -10.07
C PHE A 46 21.84 -13.38 -10.09
N GLN A 47 22.82 -12.48 -10.22
CA GLN A 47 24.23 -12.80 -10.03
C GLN A 47 24.53 -13.26 -8.60
N ALA A 48 23.91 -12.66 -7.57
CA ALA A 48 24.04 -13.13 -6.20
C ALA A 48 23.44 -14.53 -6.02
N LEU A 49 22.24 -14.78 -6.55
CA LEU A 49 21.59 -16.10 -6.62
C LEU A 49 22.50 -17.13 -7.29
N LEU A 50 23.00 -16.84 -8.49
CA LEU A 50 23.93 -17.72 -9.21
C LEU A 50 25.22 -17.96 -8.41
N THR A 51 25.76 -16.92 -7.77
CA THR A 51 26.97 -17.05 -6.95
C THR A 51 26.72 -17.95 -5.73
N ILE A 52 25.57 -17.84 -5.08
CA ILE A 52 25.20 -18.65 -3.91
C ILE A 52 24.98 -20.11 -4.33
N ILE A 53 24.30 -20.34 -5.46
CA ILE A 53 24.13 -21.68 -6.05
C ILE A 53 25.51 -22.29 -6.38
N LEU A 54 26.39 -21.53 -7.03
CA LEU A 54 27.74 -21.97 -7.40
C LEU A 54 28.64 -22.22 -6.18
N LYS A 55 28.41 -21.54 -5.05
CA LYS A 55 29.11 -21.75 -3.78
C LYS A 55 28.62 -22.98 -3.01
N ASN A 56 27.42 -23.47 -3.30
CA ASN A 56 26.81 -24.61 -2.60
C ASN A 56 26.42 -25.74 -3.56
N PRO A 57 27.37 -26.26 -4.38
CA PRO A 57 27.06 -27.27 -5.39
C PRO A 57 26.58 -28.59 -4.78
N GLU A 58 27.05 -28.94 -3.58
CA GLU A 58 26.64 -30.14 -2.86
C GLU A 58 25.16 -30.08 -2.44
N GLN A 59 24.71 -28.94 -1.92
CA GLN A 59 23.32 -28.75 -1.50
C GLN A 59 22.38 -28.70 -2.71
N LEU A 60 22.80 -28.06 -3.81
CA LEU A 60 22.05 -28.12 -5.07
C LEU A 60 21.92 -29.56 -5.57
N TRP A 61 23.01 -30.34 -5.53
CA TRP A 61 22.99 -31.73 -5.94
C TRP A 61 22.08 -32.58 -5.05
N GLN A 62 22.13 -32.38 -3.73
CA GLN A 62 21.22 -33.04 -2.77
C GLN A 62 19.76 -32.69 -3.05
N MET A 63 19.44 -31.42 -3.26
CA MET A 63 18.11 -30.97 -3.65
C MET A 63 17.67 -31.63 -4.96
N GLN A 64 18.56 -31.72 -5.95
CA GLN A 64 18.23 -32.32 -7.24
C GLN A 64 17.92 -33.82 -7.09
N LEU A 65 18.71 -34.54 -6.29
CA LEU A 65 18.44 -35.95 -5.96
C LEU A 65 17.11 -36.14 -5.22
N ALA A 66 16.83 -35.30 -4.22
CA ALA A 66 15.59 -35.34 -3.46
C ALA A 66 14.38 -35.06 -4.37
N TYR A 67 14.47 -34.01 -5.20
CA TYR A 67 13.47 -33.71 -6.22
C TYR A 67 13.24 -34.88 -7.17
N TRP A 68 14.29 -35.55 -7.67
CA TRP A 68 14.13 -36.71 -8.55
C TRP A 68 13.43 -37.88 -7.86
N GLN A 69 13.71 -38.12 -6.57
CA GLN A 69 13.03 -39.16 -5.80
C GLN A 69 11.55 -38.84 -5.61
N ASP A 70 11.23 -37.62 -5.19
CA ASP A 70 9.86 -37.19 -4.97
C ASP A 70 9.08 -37.11 -6.28
N ALA A 71 9.71 -36.68 -7.38
CA ALA A 71 9.09 -36.64 -8.70
C ALA A 71 8.75 -38.04 -9.22
N MET A 72 9.60 -39.04 -8.96
CA MET A 72 9.29 -40.44 -9.26
C MET A 72 8.11 -40.95 -8.42
N GLY A 73 8.07 -40.59 -7.13
CA GLY A 73 6.94 -40.88 -6.25
C GLY A 73 5.64 -40.27 -6.75
N LEU A 74 5.68 -39.00 -7.16
CA LEU A 74 4.55 -38.25 -7.72
C LEU A 74 4.02 -38.89 -9.01
N VAL A 75 4.91 -39.32 -9.92
CA VAL A 75 4.51 -40.03 -11.14
C VAL A 75 3.83 -41.36 -10.80
N GLN A 76 4.34 -42.10 -9.80
CA GLN A 76 3.72 -43.34 -9.35
C GLN A 76 2.35 -43.11 -8.72
N GLU A 77 2.20 -42.08 -7.89
CA GLU A 77 0.93 -41.70 -7.26
C GLU A 77 -0.10 -41.25 -8.31
N GLN A 78 0.32 -40.44 -9.29
CA GLN A 78 -0.53 -40.03 -10.42
C GLN A 78 -0.99 -41.24 -11.23
N PHE A 79 -0.10 -42.21 -11.45
CA PHE A 79 -0.45 -43.45 -12.15
C PHE A 79 -1.49 -44.26 -11.37
N ASN A 80 -1.37 -44.35 -10.04
CA ASN A 80 -2.36 -45.02 -9.19
C ASN A 80 -3.73 -44.32 -9.26
N HIS A 81 -3.75 -42.99 -9.13
CA HIS A 81 -4.97 -42.19 -9.28
C HIS A 81 -5.63 -42.41 -10.66
N TRP A 82 -4.83 -42.43 -11.72
CA TRP A 82 -5.30 -42.71 -13.07
C TRP A 82 -5.91 -44.11 -13.20
N LEU A 83 -5.29 -45.14 -12.60
CA LEU A 83 -5.86 -46.50 -12.56
C LEU A 83 -7.19 -46.57 -11.80
N GLU A 84 -7.34 -45.77 -10.75
CA GLU A 84 -8.60 -45.64 -9.99
C GLU A 84 -9.67 -44.81 -10.71
N GLY A 85 -9.34 -44.21 -11.87
CA GLY A 85 -10.25 -43.32 -12.61
C GLY A 85 -10.56 -42.02 -11.86
N LYS A 86 -9.71 -41.61 -10.91
CA LYS A 86 -9.88 -40.38 -10.13
C LYS A 86 -8.71 -39.43 -10.41
N PRO A 87 -8.96 -38.12 -10.51
CA PRO A 87 -7.87 -37.16 -10.60
C PRO A 87 -7.13 -37.03 -9.27
N MET A 88 -5.83 -36.80 -9.31
CA MET A 88 -5.06 -36.40 -8.14
C MET A 88 -5.50 -34.98 -7.72
N PRO A 89 -5.81 -34.74 -6.44
CA PRO A 89 -6.21 -33.42 -5.97
C PRO A 89 -5.04 -32.45 -6.03
N ILE A 90 -5.31 -31.20 -6.42
CA ILE A 90 -4.34 -30.10 -6.39
C ILE A 90 -4.83 -29.08 -5.36
N GLU A 91 -4.01 -28.77 -4.34
CA GLU A 91 -4.40 -27.85 -3.27
C GLU A 91 -4.27 -26.37 -3.66
N ASP A 92 -3.41 -26.06 -4.63
CA ASP A 92 -3.17 -24.69 -5.09
C ASP A 92 -4.34 -24.17 -5.93
N ARG A 93 -4.89 -23.02 -5.51
CA ARG A 93 -6.03 -22.36 -6.14
C ARG A 93 -5.79 -21.98 -7.61
N ARG A 94 -4.53 -21.83 -8.05
CA ARG A 94 -4.18 -21.52 -9.44
C ARG A 94 -4.52 -22.67 -10.40
N PHE A 95 -4.58 -23.89 -9.89
CA PHE A 95 -4.75 -25.12 -10.69
C PHE A 95 -6.03 -25.89 -10.31
N ASN A 96 -7.04 -25.20 -9.79
CA ASN A 96 -8.24 -25.84 -9.24
C ASN A 96 -9.40 -26.03 -10.24
N SER A 97 -9.23 -25.61 -11.50
CA SER A 97 -10.29 -25.75 -12.51
C SER A 97 -10.40 -27.19 -12.99
N GLU A 98 -11.56 -27.56 -13.53
CA GLU A 98 -11.80 -28.91 -14.04
C GLU A 98 -10.79 -29.30 -15.13
N GLU A 99 -10.38 -28.34 -15.98
CA GLU A 99 -9.41 -28.57 -17.05
C GLU A 99 -8.00 -28.89 -16.52
N TRP A 100 -7.63 -28.34 -15.36
CA TRP A 100 -6.37 -28.67 -14.67
C TRP A 100 -6.45 -30.03 -14.00
N VAL A 101 -7.51 -30.26 -13.23
CA VAL A 101 -7.65 -31.45 -12.38
C VAL A 101 -7.88 -32.71 -13.23
N ASN A 102 -8.75 -32.64 -14.24
CA ASN A 102 -9.17 -33.80 -15.02
C ASN A 102 -8.22 -34.17 -16.15
N ASN A 103 -7.32 -33.28 -16.58
CA ASN A 103 -6.35 -33.59 -17.62
C ASN A 103 -5.05 -34.12 -16.99
N PRO A 104 -4.69 -35.41 -17.19
CA PRO A 104 -3.52 -36.00 -16.52
C PRO A 104 -2.20 -35.30 -16.83
N PHE A 105 -2.04 -34.74 -18.03
CA PHE A 105 -0.82 -34.04 -18.42
C PHE A 105 -0.68 -32.71 -17.69
N PHE A 106 -1.73 -31.88 -17.67
CA PHE A 106 -1.69 -30.58 -17.00
C PHE A 106 -1.70 -30.72 -15.47
N ASN A 107 -2.39 -31.73 -14.93
CA ASN A 107 -2.32 -32.09 -13.53
C ASN A 107 -0.85 -32.42 -13.15
N LEU A 108 -0.22 -33.34 -13.87
CA LEU A 108 1.18 -33.72 -13.61
C LEU A 108 2.15 -32.55 -13.77
N LEU A 109 1.96 -31.68 -14.77
CA LEU A 109 2.75 -30.47 -14.97
C LEU A 109 2.64 -29.51 -13.77
N SER A 110 1.42 -29.29 -13.28
CA SER A 110 1.18 -28.41 -12.13
C SER A 110 1.82 -28.97 -10.85
N GLN A 111 1.71 -30.28 -10.62
CA GLN A 111 2.30 -30.94 -9.46
C GLN A 111 3.84 -30.93 -9.51
N HIS A 112 4.44 -31.17 -10.68
CA HIS A 112 5.90 -31.05 -10.84
C HIS A 112 6.37 -29.62 -10.58
N TYR A 113 5.62 -28.61 -11.04
CA TYR A 113 5.94 -27.22 -10.76
C TYR A 113 5.85 -26.90 -9.26
N LEU A 114 4.80 -27.36 -8.57
CA LEU A 114 4.63 -27.17 -7.13
C LEU A 114 5.77 -27.84 -6.36
N LEU A 115 6.08 -29.09 -6.70
CA LEU A 115 7.18 -29.85 -6.10
C LEU A 115 8.54 -29.18 -6.34
N ALA A 116 8.84 -28.77 -7.58
CA ALA A 116 10.07 -28.04 -7.89
C ALA A 116 10.17 -26.72 -7.13
N SER A 117 9.05 -26.01 -6.97
CA SER A 117 8.98 -24.76 -6.21
C SER A 117 9.24 -24.98 -4.73
N GLU A 118 8.68 -26.05 -4.14
CA GLU A 118 8.92 -26.43 -2.74
C GLU A 118 10.40 -26.76 -2.50
N HIS A 119 11.00 -27.59 -3.35
CA HIS A 119 12.42 -27.95 -3.26
C HIS A 119 13.34 -26.72 -3.40
N LEU A 120 13.08 -25.84 -4.37
CA LEU A 120 13.86 -24.62 -4.55
C LEU A 120 13.70 -23.67 -3.36
N ASN A 121 12.48 -23.45 -2.87
CA ASN A 121 12.25 -22.63 -1.69
C ASN A 121 12.97 -23.21 -0.46
N SER A 122 12.87 -24.52 -0.23
CA SER A 122 13.56 -25.20 0.87
C SER A 122 15.08 -25.06 0.78
N LEU A 123 15.66 -25.20 -0.42
CA LEU A 123 17.10 -24.97 -0.62
C LEU A 123 17.49 -23.55 -0.19
N PHE A 124 16.76 -22.53 -0.64
CA PHE A 124 17.05 -21.14 -0.29
C PHE A 124 16.67 -20.77 1.15
N GLU A 125 15.88 -21.57 1.86
CA GLU A 125 15.63 -21.42 3.29
C GLU A 125 16.79 -21.95 4.15
N HIS A 126 17.43 -23.04 3.72
CA HIS A 126 18.46 -23.74 4.50
C HIS A 126 19.91 -23.34 4.15
N LEU A 127 20.11 -22.57 3.08
CA LEU A 127 21.41 -22.03 2.71
C LEU A 127 21.96 -21.08 3.78
N ASP A 128 23.26 -21.16 4.06
CA ASP A 128 23.95 -20.17 4.91
C ASP A 128 24.38 -18.97 4.05
N TYR A 129 23.76 -17.82 4.32
CA TYR A 129 24.02 -16.57 3.61
C TYR A 129 25.07 -15.70 4.28
N GLY A 130 25.45 -15.98 5.54
CA GLY A 130 26.29 -15.10 6.37
C GLY A 130 25.65 -13.75 6.75
N ASP A 131 24.71 -13.25 5.96
CA ASP A 131 23.94 -12.02 6.16
C ASP A 131 22.43 -12.28 6.07
N LYS A 132 21.69 -11.89 7.11
CA LYS A 132 20.23 -12.02 7.18
C LYS A 132 19.50 -11.20 6.13
N GLN A 133 20.03 -10.04 5.72
CA GLN A 133 19.40 -9.21 4.69
C GLN A 133 19.54 -9.84 3.30
N LEU A 134 20.72 -10.39 3.01
CA LEU A 134 20.93 -11.18 1.81
C LEU A 134 20.00 -12.40 1.75
N ALA A 135 19.85 -13.13 2.86
CA ALA A 135 18.93 -14.27 2.95
C ALA A 135 17.49 -13.86 2.60
N LYS A 136 16.97 -12.80 3.23
CA LYS A 136 15.62 -12.28 2.95
C LYS A 136 15.44 -11.87 1.50
N ARG A 137 16.43 -11.16 0.93
CA ARG A 137 16.38 -10.69 -0.46
C ARG A 137 16.36 -11.84 -1.46
N VAL A 138 17.24 -12.84 -1.27
CA VAL A 138 17.29 -14.02 -2.13
C VAL A 138 15.99 -14.81 -2.05
N GLN A 139 15.51 -15.11 -0.84
CA GLN A 139 14.24 -15.84 -0.64
C GLN A 139 13.05 -15.09 -1.25
N PHE A 140 12.99 -13.78 -1.09
CA PHE A 140 11.95 -12.94 -1.70
C PHE A 140 11.97 -13.05 -3.24
N PHE A 141 13.12 -12.80 -3.88
CA PHE A 141 13.22 -12.83 -5.34
C PHE A 141 13.06 -14.22 -5.93
N THR A 142 13.49 -15.28 -5.23
CA THR A 142 13.22 -16.67 -5.62
C THR A 142 11.73 -16.90 -5.73
N ARG A 143 10.93 -16.51 -4.72
CA ARG A 143 9.47 -16.65 -4.77
C ARG A 143 8.89 -15.91 -5.98
N GLN A 144 9.29 -14.65 -6.19
CA GLN A 144 8.84 -13.85 -7.35
C GLN A 144 9.18 -14.51 -8.70
N TYR A 145 10.34 -15.14 -8.79
CA TYR A 145 10.79 -15.82 -10.01
C TYR A 145 10.01 -17.13 -10.24
N LEU A 146 9.82 -17.94 -9.21
CA LEU A 146 9.01 -19.16 -9.27
C LEU A 146 7.55 -18.84 -9.64
N ASP A 147 7.04 -17.75 -9.09
CA ASP A 147 5.71 -17.22 -9.38
C ASP A 147 5.57 -16.81 -10.85
N ALA A 148 6.57 -16.12 -11.40
CA ALA A 148 6.61 -15.74 -12.81
C ALA A 148 6.67 -16.95 -13.76
N LEU A 149 7.37 -18.02 -13.36
CA LEU A 149 7.49 -19.26 -14.12
C LEU A 149 6.27 -20.19 -14.00
N SER A 150 5.24 -19.80 -13.25
CA SER A 150 4.04 -20.62 -13.11
C SER A 150 3.44 -21.01 -14.47
N PRO A 151 3.14 -22.31 -14.71
CA PRO A 151 2.45 -22.76 -15.94
C PRO A 151 1.10 -22.06 -16.18
N ALA A 152 0.47 -21.54 -15.13
CA ALA A 152 -0.78 -20.79 -15.25
C ALA A 152 -0.62 -19.44 -15.97
N ASN A 153 0.60 -18.89 -16.05
CA ASN A 153 0.85 -17.56 -16.61
C ASN A 153 0.94 -17.55 -18.15
N PHE A 154 1.05 -18.71 -18.79
CA PHE A 154 1.26 -18.80 -20.23
C PHE A 154 0.12 -19.53 -20.95
N LEU A 155 -0.32 -18.98 -22.08
CA LEU A 155 -1.41 -19.56 -22.88
C LEU A 155 -1.15 -21.02 -23.28
N HIS A 156 0.10 -21.38 -23.60
CA HIS A 156 0.47 -22.70 -24.10
C HIS A 156 0.65 -23.77 -23.01
N THR A 157 0.62 -23.37 -21.73
CA THR A 157 0.70 -24.29 -20.59
C THR A 157 -0.53 -24.22 -19.67
N ASN A 158 -1.50 -23.36 -19.99
CA ASN A 158 -2.72 -23.17 -19.21
C ASN A 158 -3.95 -23.72 -19.97
N PRO A 159 -4.47 -24.91 -19.58
CA PRO A 159 -5.59 -25.55 -20.26
C PRO A 159 -6.88 -24.74 -20.17
N GLN A 160 -7.10 -24.00 -19.08
CA GLN A 160 -8.26 -23.13 -18.92
C GLN A 160 -8.24 -21.99 -19.95
N LEU A 161 -7.08 -21.34 -20.14
CA LEU A 161 -6.92 -20.30 -21.15
C LEU A 161 -7.04 -20.85 -22.57
N MET A 162 -6.51 -22.05 -22.83
CA MET A 162 -6.69 -22.72 -24.12
C MET A 162 -8.16 -22.98 -24.42
N ALA A 163 -8.89 -23.56 -23.46
CA ALA A 163 -10.31 -23.85 -23.59
C ALA A 163 -11.12 -22.56 -23.85
N GLU A 164 -10.87 -21.50 -23.08
CA GLU A 164 -11.51 -20.19 -23.24
C GLU A 164 -11.18 -19.55 -24.59
N THR A 165 -9.94 -19.69 -25.08
CA THR A 165 -9.52 -19.18 -26.40
C THR A 165 -10.22 -19.92 -27.53
N ILE A 166 -10.30 -21.25 -27.46
CA ILE A 166 -11.00 -22.07 -28.46
C ILE A 166 -12.50 -21.75 -28.44
N GLN A 167 -13.12 -21.71 -27.26
CA GLN A 167 -14.54 -21.43 -27.08
C GLN A 167 -14.93 -20.03 -27.56
N SER A 168 -14.07 -19.04 -27.34
CA SER A 168 -14.31 -17.66 -27.79
C SER A 168 -13.83 -17.38 -29.21
N HIS A 169 -13.35 -18.39 -29.95
CA HIS A 169 -12.74 -18.21 -31.28
C HIS A 169 -11.62 -17.15 -31.32
N GLY A 170 -10.84 -17.04 -30.24
CA GLY A 170 -9.74 -16.07 -30.11
C GLY A 170 -10.16 -14.63 -29.73
N LYS A 171 -11.47 -14.38 -29.52
CA LYS A 171 -11.96 -13.05 -29.10
C LYS A 171 -11.41 -12.60 -27.75
N ASN A 172 -11.16 -13.53 -26.83
CA ASN A 172 -10.52 -13.23 -25.54
C ASN A 172 -9.15 -12.54 -25.72
N LEU A 173 -8.32 -13.04 -26.63
CA LEU A 173 -6.99 -12.47 -26.90
C LEU A 173 -7.09 -11.12 -27.62
N LEU A 174 -8.06 -10.95 -28.52
CA LEU A 174 -8.30 -9.67 -29.20
C LEU A 174 -8.77 -8.58 -28.23
N ARG A 175 -9.71 -8.90 -27.34
CA ARG A 175 -10.12 -8.03 -26.24
C ARG A 175 -8.95 -7.72 -25.30
N GLY A 176 -8.16 -8.73 -24.95
CA GLY A 176 -6.97 -8.55 -24.13
C GLY A 176 -5.90 -7.65 -24.75
N LEU A 177 -5.68 -7.76 -26.06
CA LEU A 177 -4.81 -6.85 -26.81
C LEU A 177 -5.38 -5.43 -26.85
N GLN A 178 -6.69 -5.27 -27.05
CA GLN A 178 -7.34 -3.96 -26.96
C GLN A 178 -7.14 -3.32 -25.58
N ASN A 179 -7.26 -4.10 -24.50
CA ASN A 179 -7.00 -3.65 -23.13
C ASN A 179 -5.54 -3.21 -22.95
N LEU A 180 -4.58 -4.01 -23.42
CA LEU A 180 -3.15 -3.69 -23.38
C LEU A 180 -2.84 -2.37 -24.12
N LEU A 181 -3.36 -2.20 -25.33
CA LEU A 181 -3.15 -0.99 -26.12
C LEU A 181 -3.78 0.24 -25.44
N THR A 182 -4.97 0.09 -24.86
CA THR A 182 -5.63 1.15 -24.10
C THR A 182 -4.82 1.58 -22.88
N ASP A 183 -4.23 0.62 -22.16
CA ASP A 183 -3.42 0.93 -20.98
C ASP A 183 -2.08 1.58 -21.35
N LEU A 184 -1.50 1.21 -22.51
CA LEU A 184 -0.32 1.87 -23.08
C LEU A 184 -0.59 3.32 -23.56
N GLU A 185 -1.79 3.61 -24.07
CA GLU A 185 -2.19 4.95 -24.55
C GLU A 185 -2.29 6.00 -23.43
N THR A 186 -2.43 5.60 -22.17
CA THR A 186 -2.63 6.53 -21.04
C THR A 186 -1.42 7.41 -20.67
N GLY A 187 -0.40 7.48 -21.53
CA GLY A 187 0.72 8.43 -21.44
C GLY A 187 1.78 8.06 -20.41
N SER A 188 1.81 6.80 -19.97
CA SER A 188 2.76 6.31 -18.98
C SER A 188 3.99 5.73 -19.68
N SER A 189 5.21 6.13 -19.31
CA SER A 189 6.46 5.50 -19.77
C SER A 189 6.66 4.06 -19.25
N ARG A 190 5.65 3.51 -18.56
CA ARG A 190 5.58 2.19 -17.92
C ARG A 190 4.19 1.61 -18.14
N LEU A 191 4.09 0.30 -18.38
CA LEU A 191 2.80 -0.40 -18.37
C LEU A 191 2.26 -0.43 -16.94
N ILE A 192 1.10 0.18 -16.72
CA ILE A 192 0.36 0.11 -15.45
C ILE A 192 -0.84 -0.81 -15.69
N ILE A 193 -0.82 -2.00 -15.08
CA ILE A 193 -1.94 -2.95 -15.20
C ILE A 193 -3.13 -2.39 -14.42
N LYS A 194 -4.25 -2.13 -15.09
CA LYS A 194 -5.49 -1.73 -14.42
C LYS A 194 -6.03 -2.88 -13.56
N MET A 195 -5.93 -2.74 -12.24
CA MET A 195 -6.45 -3.76 -11.32
C MET A 195 -7.95 -3.60 -11.02
N THR A 196 -8.57 -2.48 -11.39
CA THR A 196 -10.00 -2.25 -11.21
C THR A 196 -10.54 -1.28 -12.26
N ASP A 197 -11.85 -1.29 -12.47
CA ASP A 197 -12.55 -0.24 -13.20
C ASP A 197 -12.46 1.08 -12.42
N THR A 198 -11.65 2.01 -12.94
CA THR A 198 -11.45 3.32 -12.33
C THR A 198 -12.61 4.28 -12.61
N ASP A 199 -13.42 4.03 -13.62
CA ASP A 199 -14.53 4.91 -14.00
C ASP A 199 -15.77 4.62 -13.13
N ALA A 200 -15.82 3.43 -12.51
CA ALA A 200 -16.86 3.03 -11.58
C ALA A 200 -16.86 3.80 -10.25
N PHE A 201 -15.75 4.43 -9.86
CA PHE A 201 -15.62 5.10 -8.55
C PHE A 201 -15.31 6.58 -8.68
N LYS A 202 -15.99 7.37 -7.86
CA LYS A 202 -15.83 8.82 -7.77
C LYS A 202 -15.87 9.25 -6.32
N VAL A 203 -14.75 9.81 -5.87
CA VAL A 203 -14.58 10.36 -4.53
C VAL A 203 -15.62 11.46 -4.30
N GLY A 204 -16.37 11.36 -3.20
CA GLY A 204 -17.45 12.27 -2.83
C GLY A 204 -18.82 11.96 -3.45
N GLU A 205 -18.90 11.07 -4.46
CA GLU A 205 -20.17 10.66 -5.07
C GLU A 205 -20.60 9.25 -4.63
N ASN A 206 -19.70 8.26 -4.71
CA ASN A 206 -20.01 6.86 -4.36
C ASN A 206 -19.00 6.18 -3.42
N ILE A 207 -17.86 6.82 -3.19
CA ILE A 207 -16.90 6.51 -2.12
C ILE A 207 -16.56 7.80 -1.37
N ALA A 208 -16.15 7.70 -0.11
CA ALA A 208 -15.93 8.87 0.77
C ALA A 208 -17.18 9.76 0.92
N THR A 209 -18.36 9.12 1.00
CA THR A 209 -19.67 9.80 0.99
C THR A 209 -20.25 10.02 2.38
N THR A 210 -19.51 9.72 3.47
CA THR A 210 -20.04 9.96 4.82
C THR A 210 -20.22 11.46 5.02
N PRO A 211 -21.44 11.96 5.34
CA PRO A 211 -21.69 13.38 5.48
C PRO A 211 -20.80 14.01 6.55
N GLY A 212 -20.18 15.14 6.23
CA GLY A 212 -19.28 15.86 7.11
C GLY A 212 -18.94 17.24 6.56
N LYS A 213 -18.18 18.01 7.33
CA LYS A 213 -17.71 19.35 6.95
C LYS A 213 -16.22 19.49 7.21
N VAL A 214 -15.49 20.11 6.29
CA VAL A 214 -14.14 20.61 6.56
C VAL A 214 -14.28 21.81 7.49
N ILE A 215 -13.72 21.71 8.70
CA ILE A 215 -13.82 22.77 9.73
C ILE A 215 -12.54 23.59 9.89
N TYR A 216 -11.43 23.08 9.35
CA TYR A 216 -10.12 23.74 9.41
C TYR A 216 -9.27 23.28 8.22
N ARG A 217 -8.45 24.19 7.70
CA ARG A 217 -7.48 23.91 6.65
C ARG A 217 -6.18 24.68 6.93
N ASN A 218 -5.05 24.01 6.74
CA ASN A 218 -3.75 24.65 6.60
C ASN A 218 -3.02 24.06 5.39
N GLU A 219 -1.72 24.36 5.24
CA GLU A 219 -0.92 23.89 4.11
C GLU A 219 -0.81 22.35 4.02
N MET A 220 -0.83 21.65 5.17
CA MET A 220 -0.57 20.21 5.25
C MET A 220 -1.85 19.36 5.29
N MET A 221 -2.96 19.89 5.81
CA MET A 221 -4.19 19.14 6.02
C MET A 221 -5.48 19.95 5.91
N GLU A 222 -6.55 19.23 5.58
CA GLU A 222 -7.93 19.57 5.92
C GLU A 222 -8.38 18.69 7.10
N LEU A 223 -9.00 19.30 8.11
CA LEU A 223 -9.64 18.59 9.21
C LEU A 223 -11.14 18.50 8.96
N ILE A 224 -11.62 17.27 8.79
CA ILE A 224 -13.03 16.99 8.54
C ILE A 224 -13.69 16.56 9.85
N GLN A 225 -14.84 17.16 10.17
CA GLN A 225 -15.75 16.71 11.22
C GLN A 225 -16.97 16.05 10.57
N PHE A 226 -17.24 14.78 10.87
CA PHE A 226 -18.40 14.09 10.32
C PHE A 226 -19.69 14.46 11.06
N SER A 227 -20.79 14.55 10.31
CA SER A 227 -22.10 14.91 10.84
C SER A 227 -22.68 13.75 11.67
N PRO A 228 -23.09 13.98 12.93
CA PRO A 228 -23.68 12.95 13.78
C PRO A 228 -24.89 12.27 13.13
N GLN A 229 -25.03 10.95 13.31
CA GLN A 229 -26.19 10.18 12.83
C GLN A 229 -27.02 9.62 13.99
N THR A 230 -26.81 10.15 15.20
CA THR A 230 -27.51 9.80 16.43
C THR A 230 -27.83 11.06 17.23
N GLU A 231 -28.90 11.05 18.03
CA GLU A 231 -29.27 12.19 18.89
C GLU A 231 -28.24 12.46 20.00
N LYS A 232 -27.56 11.41 20.47
CA LYS A 232 -26.53 11.47 21.49
C LYS A 232 -25.23 10.86 20.99
N VAL A 233 -24.12 11.42 21.42
CA VAL A 233 -22.75 10.98 21.10
C VAL A 233 -21.92 10.85 22.38
N ARG A 234 -20.77 10.20 22.29
CA ARG A 234 -19.79 10.16 23.38
C ARG A 234 -19.10 11.51 23.57
N ALA A 235 -18.87 11.88 24.85
CA ALA A 235 -18.30 13.18 25.23
C ALA A 235 -16.88 13.43 24.71
N ILE A 236 -16.04 12.38 24.64
CA ILE A 236 -14.66 12.49 24.15
C ILE A 236 -14.63 12.05 22.67
N PRO A 237 -14.28 12.95 21.74
CA PRO A 237 -14.29 12.66 20.30
C PRO A 237 -13.11 11.77 19.88
N LEU A 238 -13.17 11.24 18.67
CA LEU A 238 -12.11 10.47 18.03
C LEU A 238 -11.49 11.27 16.88
N LEU A 239 -10.17 11.42 16.89
CA LEU A 239 -9.37 11.90 15.76
C LEU A 239 -8.70 10.72 15.05
N ILE A 240 -8.97 10.57 13.76
CA ILE A 240 -8.32 9.61 12.88
C ILE A 240 -7.17 10.30 12.16
N VAL A 241 -5.97 9.74 12.31
CA VAL A 241 -4.72 10.11 11.63
C VAL A 241 -4.41 9.00 10.61
N PRO A 242 -4.91 9.12 9.38
CA PRO A 242 -4.68 8.14 8.33
C PRO A 242 -3.24 8.21 7.82
N PRO A 243 -2.78 7.21 7.06
CA PRO A 243 -1.55 7.35 6.31
C PRO A 243 -1.66 8.50 5.29
N TRP A 244 -0.52 9.11 4.96
CA TRP A 244 -0.37 9.98 3.79
C TRP A 244 0.28 9.25 2.61
N ILE A 245 0.57 7.95 2.78
CA ILE A 245 0.84 7.02 1.69
C ILE A 245 -0.54 6.50 1.25
N ASN A 246 -1.00 6.98 0.09
CA ASN A 246 -2.38 7.00 -0.36
C ASN A 246 -3.30 7.85 0.54
N LYS A 247 -4.59 7.87 0.22
CA LYS A 247 -5.56 8.84 0.77
C LYS A 247 -6.38 8.28 1.92
N TYR A 248 -6.99 9.15 2.73
CA TYR A 248 -7.69 8.75 3.95
C TYR A 248 -8.92 7.87 3.72
N TYR A 249 -9.53 7.94 2.53
CA TYR A 249 -10.83 7.32 2.27
C TYR A 249 -10.81 5.78 2.24
N ILE A 250 -9.66 5.14 2.45
CA ILE A 250 -9.61 3.71 2.79
C ILE A 250 -10.43 3.36 4.04
N LEU A 251 -10.62 4.34 4.94
CA LEU A 251 -11.47 4.21 6.12
C LEU A 251 -12.91 4.73 5.91
N ASP A 252 -13.20 5.26 4.72
CA ASP A 252 -14.51 5.75 4.31
C ASP A 252 -14.73 5.41 2.83
N LEU A 253 -14.70 4.11 2.50
CA LEU A 253 -14.88 3.63 1.13
C LEU A 253 -16.36 3.82 0.73
N SER A 254 -17.04 2.74 0.33
CA SER A 254 -18.47 2.79 0.01
C SER A 254 -19.32 2.66 1.28
N LYS A 255 -20.63 2.87 1.14
CA LYS A 255 -21.58 2.81 2.26
C LYS A 255 -21.55 1.49 3.04
N HIS A 256 -21.23 0.37 2.40
CA HIS A 256 -21.26 -0.96 3.03
C HIS A 256 -19.95 -1.31 3.76
N ASN A 257 -18.87 -0.58 3.52
CA ASN A 257 -17.56 -0.85 4.13
C ASN A 257 -16.86 0.40 4.67
N SER A 258 -17.60 1.50 4.87
CA SER A 258 -17.11 2.69 5.55
C SER A 258 -16.99 2.48 7.08
N PHE A 259 -15.76 2.49 7.57
CA PHE A 259 -15.46 2.44 9.00
C PHE A 259 -15.87 3.73 9.72
N ILE A 260 -15.61 4.88 9.08
CA ILE A 260 -16.00 6.20 9.59
C ILE A 260 -17.52 6.32 9.66
N GLY A 261 -18.24 5.96 8.60
CA GLY A 261 -19.70 6.00 8.55
C GLY A 261 -20.30 5.09 9.62
N TRP A 262 -19.74 3.89 9.81
CA TRP A 262 -20.14 3.00 10.90
C TRP A 262 -19.92 3.65 12.27
N LEU A 263 -18.75 4.22 12.56
CA LEU A 263 -18.46 4.87 13.85
C LEU A 263 -19.42 6.00 14.20
N VAL A 264 -19.76 6.83 13.22
CA VAL A 264 -20.71 7.93 13.38
C VAL A 264 -22.11 7.39 13.74
N GLN A 265 -22.53 6.27 13.15
CA GLN A 265 -23.78 5.59 13.50
C GLN A 265 -23.76 4.97 14.90
N GLN A 266 -22.58 4.67 15.44
CA GLN A 266 -22.42 4.18 16.82
C GLN A 266 -22.40 5.30 17.86
N GLY A 267 -22.61 6.56 17.46
CA GLY A 267 -22.60 7.72 18.35
C GLY A 267 -21.20 8.15 18.78
N ILE A 268 -20.18 7.93 17.95
CA ILE A 268 -18.85 8.52 18.12
C ILE A 268 -18.77 9.81 17.30
N THR A 269 -18.33 10.90 17.92
CA THR A 269 -17.97 12.11 17.17
C THR A 269 -16.61 11.90 16.52
N VAL A 270 -16.57 11.80 15.19
CA VAL A 270 -15.37 11.44 14.42
C VAL A 270 -14.82 12.67 13.69
N PHE A 271 -13.50 12.83 13.77
CA PHE A 271 -12.71 13.72 12.94
C PHE A 271 -11.68 12.91 12.15
N VAL A 272 -11.34 13.35 10.95
CA VAL A 272 -10.24 12.77 10.15
C VAL A 272 -9.36 13.87 9.56
N ILE A 273 -8.06 13.59 9.50
CA ILE A 273 -7.09 14.40 8.77
C ILE A 273 -7.10 13.96 7.30
N SER A 274 -7.46 14.85 6.39
CA SER A 274 -7.26 14.69 4.95
C SER A 274 -5.97 15.41 4.56
N TRP A 275 -4.91 14.64 4.33
CA TRP A 275 -3.59 15.16 3.98
C TRP A 275 -3.57 15.78 2.57
N VAL A 276 -2.80 16.85 2.40
CA VAL A 276 -2.47 17.38 1.07
C VAL A 276 -1.66 16.36 0.27
N ASN A 277 -1.83 16.33 -1.05
CA ASN A 277 -0.91 15.63 -1.95
C ASN A 277 0.24 16.58 -2.34
N PRO A 278 1.46 16.37 -1.83
CA PRO A 278 2.53 17.35 -1.93
C PRO A 278 3.11 17.45 -3.35
N ASP A 279 3.60 18.64 -3.68
CA ASP A 279 4.40 18.91 -4.86
C ASP A 279 5.81 19.38 -4.46
N ALA A 280 6.57 19.91 -5.42
CA ALA A 280 7.92 20.40 -5.17
C ALA A 280 8.01 21.51 -4.11
N SER A 281 6.96 22.31 -3.87
CA SER A 281 6.99 23.36 -2.85
C SER A 281 7.01 22.81 -1.42
N TYR A 282 6.70 21.52 -1.25
CA TYR A 282 6.70 20.86 0.05
C TYR A 282 8.04 20.19 0.39
N ALA A 283 9.05 20.24 -0.49
CA ALA A 283 10.29 19.47 -0.37
C ALA A 283 10.96 19.51 1.01
N ASP A 284 10.93 20.68 1.66
CA ASP A 284 11.54 20.93 2.97
C ASP A 284 10.66 20.56 4.18
N LYS A 285 9.41 20.14 3.96
CA LYS A 285 8.51 19.67 5.01
C LYS A 285 9.00 18.30 5.50
N GLY A 286 9.41 18.24 6.76
CA GLY A 286 9.88 17.02 7.42
C GLY A 286 8.82 16.38 8.31
N LEU A 287 9.21 15.34 9.06
CA LEU A 287 8.32 14.64 10.00
C LEU A 287 7.73 15.58 11.06
N TYR A 288 8.48 16.60 11.51
CA TYR A 288 7.96 17.59 12.47
C TYR A 288 6.84 18.45 11.88
N ASN A 289 6.89 18.80 10.60
CA ASN A 289 5.80 19.55 9.95
C ASN A 289 4.52 18.72 9.92
N TYR A 290 4.61 17.44 9.51
CA TYR A 290 3.48 16.51 9.59
C TYR A 290 2.92 16.39 11.01
N LEU A 291 3.77 16.36 12.03
CA LEU A 291 3.33 16.30 13.43
C LEU A 291 2.65 17.61 13.89
N SER A 292 3.30 18.75 13.65
CA SER A 292 2.90 20.05 14.19
C SER A 292 1.72 20.64 13.45
N GLU A 293 1.77 20.66 12.13
CA GLU A 293 0.71 21.16 11.24
C GLU A 293 -0.39 20.11 11.01
N GLY A 294 -0.16 18.85 11.40
CA GLY A 294 -1.15 17.78 11.38
C GLY A 294 -1.82 17.55 12.75
N PRO A 295 -1.57 16.39 13.42
CA PRO A 295 -2.36 15.96 14.56
C PRO A 295 -2.26 16.86 15.79
N LEU A 296 -1.12 17.54 16.05
CA LEU A 296 -1.04 18.51 17.16
C LEU A 296 -2.00 19.71 16.94
N THR A 297 -2.08 20.21 15.71
CA THR A 297 -3.01 21.28 15.34
C THR A 297 -4.45 20.78 15.32
N ALA A 298 -4.69 19.56 14.82
CA ALA A 298 -6.01 18.95 14.80
C ALA A 298 -6.58 18.78 16.22
N VAL A 299 -5.79 18.26 17.16
CA VAL A 299 -6.19 18.10 18.56
C VAL A 299 -6.60 19.44 19.18
N LYS A 300 -5.78 20.48 19.03
CA LYS A 300 -6.10 21.83 19.52
C LYS A 300 -7.38 22.40 18.89
N THR A 301 -7.58 22.12 17.60
CA THR A 301 -8.79 22.55 16.88
C THR A 301 -10.03 21.84 17.40
N ILE A 302 -9.96 20.53 17.64
CA ILE A 302 -11.05 19.72 18.20
C ILE A 302 -11.39 20.17 19.63
N GLN A 303 -10.39 20.40 20.47
CA GLN A 303 -10.59 20.89 21.84
C GLN A 303 -11.35 22.22 21.85
N LYS A 304 -10.99 23.14 20.94
CA LYS A 304 -11.71 24.41 20.78
C LYS A 304 -13.10 24.23 20.17
N GLN A 305 -13.24 23.37 19.15
CA GLN A 305 -14.50 23.12 18.45
C GLN A 305 -15.56 22.56 19.39
N LEU A 306 -15.21 21.56 20.21
CA LEU A 306 -16.17 20.85 21.07
C LEU A 306 -16.06 21.23 22.55
N LYS A 307 -15.15 22.13 22.92
CA LYS A 307 -14.86 22.51 24.31
C LYS A 307 -14.53 21.30 25.20
N VAL A 308 -13.70 20.40 24.68
CA VAL A 308 -13.24 19.19 25.38
C VAL A 308 -11.78 19.32 25.78
N GLU A 309 -11.40 18.72 26.91
CA GLU A 309 -10.01 18.74 27.38
C GLU A 309 -9.15 17.68 26.70
N GLN A 310 -9.74 16.53 26.36
CA GLN A 310 -9.01 15.40 25.79
C GLN A 310 -9.69 14.84 24.55
N VAL A 311 -8.90 14.16 23.71
CA VAL A 311 -9.33 13.53 22.46
C VAL A 311 -8.82 12.08 22.43
N ASN A 312 -9.61 11.15 21.92
CA ASN A 312 -9.13 9.81 21.56
C ASN A 312 -8.48 9.88 20.17
N VAL A 313 -7.37 9.18 19.96
CA VAL A 313 -6.69 9.17 18.64
C VAL A 313 -6.64 7.77 18.08
N LEU A 314 -6.76 7.66 16.75
CA LEU A 314 -6.53 6.44 16.00
C LEU A 314 -5.55 6.74 14.90
N GLY A 315 -4.51 5.92 14.76
CA GLY A 315 -3.56 6.00 13.67
C GLY A 315 -3.55 4.72 12.86
N PHE A 316 -3.49 4.85 11.54
CA PHE A 316 -3.40 3.72 10.62
C PHE A 316 -2.08 3.78 9.84
N CYS A 317 -1.38 2.64 9.76
CA CYS A 317 -0.09 2.51 9.08
C CYS A 317 0.90 3.60 9.58
N ILE A 318 1.50 4.38 8.67
CA ILE A 318 2.42 5.47 9.02
C ILE A 318 1.76 6.58 9.88
N GLY A 319 0.43 6.75 9.79
CA GLY A 319 -0.32 7.64 10.69
C GLY A 319 -0.29 7.17 12.15
N GLY A 320 -0.21 5.86 12.40
CA GLY A 320 0.03 5.31 13.73
C GLY A 320 1.47 5.51 14.21
N THR A 321 2.46 5.39 13.33
CA THR A 321 3.85 5.76 13.64
C THR A 321 3.94 7.25 14.04
N LEU A 322 3.23 8.13 13.32
CA LEU A 322 3.14 9.55 13.67
C LEU A 322 2.44 9.78 15.01
N ASN A 323 1.38 9.02 15.32
CA ASN A 323 0.74 9.06 16.64
C ASN A 323 1.69 8.63 17.76
N ALA A 324 2.51 7.58 17.57
CA ALA A 324 3.53 7.21 18.56
C ALA A 324 4.52 8.35 18.80
N CYS A 325 4.97 9.03 17.72
CA CYS A 325 5.81 10.22 17.83
C CYS A 325 5.10 11.36 18.57
N MET A 326 3.81 11.61 18.28
CA MET A 326 3.01 12.64 18.95
C MET A 326 2.88 12.37 20.45
N LEU A 327 2.57 11.14 20.85
CA LEU A 327 2.41 10.76 22.24
C LEU A 327 3.72 10.91 23.02
N ALA A 328 4.84 10.48 22.44
CA ALA A 328 6.17 10.67 23.04
C ALA A 328 6.52 12.16 23.15
N TYR A 329 6.22 12.95 22.12
CA TYR A 329 6.45 14.41 22.09
C TYR A 329 5.65 15.13 23.18
N LEU A 330 4.35 14.83 23.29
CA LEU A 330 3.46 15.41 24.31
C LEU A 330 3.91 15.00 25.72
N LYS A 331 4.31 13.73 25.90
CA LYS A 331 4.83 13.24 27.18
C LYS A 331 6.09 13.99 27.60
N ALA A 332 7.04 14.19 26.69
CA ALA A 332 8.27 14.95 26.96
C ALA A 332 7.99 16.43 27.30
N LYS A 333 6.89 17.00 26.79
CA LYS A 333 6.41 18.34 27.13
C LYS A 333 5.51 18.42 28.36
N ASN A 334 5.21 17.29 29.00
CA ASN A 334 4.23 17.19 30.09
C ASN A 334 2.82 17.67 29.71
N GLU A 335 2.44 17.51 28.44
CA GLU A 335 1.10 17.81 27.92
C GLU A 335 0.27 16.52 27.83
N ASN A 336 -1.00 16.54 28.27
CA ASN A 336 -1.86 15.36 28.29
C ASN A 336 -3.21 15.53 27.55
N PRO A 337 -3.24 16.04 26.30
CA PRO A 337 -4.49 16.26 25.57
C PRO A 337 -5.09 14.97 24.97
N ILE A 338 -4.42 13.82 25.10
CA ILE A 338 -4.89 12.55 24.53
C ILE A 338 -5.39 11.63 25.63
N ARG A 339 -6.64 11.16 25.49
CA ARG A 339 -7.28 10.26 26.45
C ARG A 339 -6.87 8.79 26.24
N SER A 340 -6.88 8.34 24.99
CA SER A 340 -6.45 6.99 24.58
C SER A 340 -5.96 6.98 23.13
N ALA A 341 -5.20 5.96 22.73
CA ALA A 341 -4.67 5.82 21.38
C ALA A 341 -4.92 4.41 20.79
N THR A 342 -5.34 4.36 19.53
CA THR A 342 -5.48 3.14 18.73
C THR A 342 -4.44 3.11 17.61
N PHE A 343 -3.79 1.97 17.40
CA PHE A 343 -2.81 1.72 16.36
C PHE A 343 -3.29 0.57 15.46
N LEU A 344 -3.56 0.87 14.20
CA LEU A 344 -4.01 -0.10 13.20
C LEU A 344 -2.85 -0.40 12.25
N ALA A 345 -2.39 -1.65 12.21
CA ALA A 345 -1.28 -2.12 11.37
C ALA A 345 -0.11 -1.12 11.31
N SER A 346 0.29 -0.61 12.48
CA SER A 346 1.25 0.49 12.60
C SER A 346 2.53 0.01 13.26
N MET A 347 3.66 0.20 12.56
CA MET A 347 4.97 -0.11 13.10
C MET A 347 5.48 1.03 13.99
N ILE A 348 6.09 0.64 15.11
CA ILE A 348 6.78 1.51 16.06
C ILE A 348 8.22 1.01 16.19
N ASP A 349 8.35 -0.31 16.30
CA ASP A 349 9.58 -1.04 16.03
C ASP A 349 9.65 -1.40 14.54
N PHE A 350 10.81 -1.14 13.93
CA PHE A 350 11.12 -1.41 12.51
C PHE A 350 12.29 -2.40 12.37
N SER A 351 12.59 -3.20 13.39
CA SER A 351 13.67 -4.20 13.37
C SER A 351 13.43 -5.31 12.34
N ASP A 352 12.17 -5.64 12.08
CA ASP A 352 11.77 -6.56 11.01
C ASP A 352 10.56 -6.02 10.24
N PRO A 353 10.77 -5.11 9.27
CA PRO A 353 9.65 -4.47 8.58
C PRO A 353 9.00 -5.37 7.51
N GLY A 354 9.33 -6.66 7.47
CA GLY A 354 8.81 -7.59 6.47
C GLY A 354 9.53 -7.49 5.12
N ASP A 355 8.84 -7.84 4.05
CA ASP A 355 9.43 -7.98 2.72
C ASP A 355 9.98 -6.65 2.17
N ILE A 356 9.48 -5.50 2.63
CA ILE A 356 10.02 -4.19 2.21
C ILE A 356 11.49 -4.01 2.62
N ALA A 357 11.98 -4.76 3.63
CA ALA A 357 13.38 -4.71 4.07
C ALA A 357 14.37 -4.98 2.92
N VAL A 358 13.96 -5.76 1.90
CA VAL A 358 14.82 -6.09 0.75
C VAL A 358 15.18 -4.87 -0.10
N PHE A 359 14.37 -3.81 -0.01
CA PHE A 359 14.55 -2.54 -0.73
C PHE A 359 15.19 -1.45 0.14
N ILE A 360 15.67 -1.80 1.33
CA ILE A 360 16.21 -0.84 2.30
C ILE A 360 17.67 -1.17 2.58
N ASP A 361 18.57 -0.45 1.92
CA ASP A 361 19.98 -0.34 2.29
C ASP A 361 20.50 1.08 2.04
N GLU A 362 21.69 1.39 2.54
CA GLU A 362 22.29 2.72 2.42
C GLU A 362 22.43 3.18 0.96
N GLN A 363 22.84 2.29 0.04
CA GLN A 363 23.03 2.64 -1.36
C GLN A 363 21.69 2.86 -2.07
N GLN A 364 20.69 2.04 -1.78
CA GLN A 364 19.33 2.21 -2.32
C GLN A 364 18.70 3.51 -1.81
N ILE A 365 18.83 3.81 -0.52
CA ILE A 365 18.33 5.07 0.06
C ILE A 365 19.00 6.27 -0.60
N LEU A 366 20.34 6.25 -0.78
CA LEU A 366 21.05 7.33 -1.46
C LEU A 366 20.53 7.58 -2.89
N ARG A 367 20.28 6.52 -3.66
CA ARG A 367 19.72 6.65 -5.03
C ARG A 367 18.32 7.27 -5.02
N ILE A 368 17.47 6.85 -4.07
CA ILE A 368 16.12 7.42 -3.93
C ILE A 368 16.23 8.89 -3.49
N GLU A 369 17.16 9.22 -2.60
CA GLU A 369 17.40 10.60 -2.16
C GLU A 369 17.89 11.49 -3.31
N GLU A 370 18.77 11.00 -4.19
CA GLU A 370 19.19 11.73 -5.39
C GLU A 370 18.01 12.06 -6.31
N GLU A 371 17.13 11.08 -6.56
CA GLU A 371 15.92 11.30 -7.38
C GLU A 371 14.97 12.31 -6.70
N MET A 372 14.74 12.16 -5.40
CA MET A 372 13.89 13.06 -4.63
C MET A 372 14.48 14.47 -4.54
N HIS A 373 15.80 14.62 -4.45
CA HIS A 373 16.48 15.91 -4.43
C HIS A 373 16.27 16.67 -5.74
N ALA A 374 16.28 15.97 -6.88
CA ALA A 374 16.02 16.59 -8.17
C ALA A 374 14.56 17.07 -8.34
N LYS A 375 13.58 16.35 -7.77
CA LYS A 375 12.15 16.64 -7.92
C LYS A 375 11.52 17.44 -6.77
N GLY A 376 12.13 17.41 -5.59
CA GLY A 376 11.56 17.89 -4.32
C GLY A 376 10.64 16.89 -3.62
N PHE A 377 10.25 15.78 -4.26
CA PHE A 377 9.35 14.78 -3.70
C PHE A 377 9.56 13.40 -4.35
N LEU A 378 9.10 12.35 -3.67
CA LEU A 378 8.92 11.03 -4.26
C LEU A 378 7.57 10.95 -4.98
N ASP A 379 7.60 10.56 -6.24
CA ASP A 379 6.40 10.32 -7.04
C ASP A 379 5.61 9.13 -6.49
N GLY A 380 4.31 9.30 -6.26
CA GLY A 380 3.44 8.26 -5.70
C GLY A 380 3.45 6.94 -6.48
N ARG A 381 3.75 6.97 -7.79
CA ARG A 381 3.86 5.77 -8.63
C ARG A 381 5.01 4.87 -8.21
N PHE A 382 6.09 5.42 -7.63
CA PHE A 382 7.21 4.64 -7.15
C PHE A 382 6.76 3.69 -6.04
N MET A 383 6.10 4.22 -5.00
CA MET A 383 5.58 3.42 -3.89
C MET A 383 4.54 2.40 -4.35
N ALA A 384 3.61 2.80 -5.22
CA ALA A 384 2.62 1.88 -5.77
C ALA A 384 3.28 0.70 -6.50
N SER A 385 4.35 0.95 -7.27
CA SER A 385 5.10 -0.10 -7.96
C SER A 385 5.83 -1.04 -6.98
N THR A 386 6.44 -0.49 -5.92
CA THR A 386 7.10 -1.29 -4.89
C THR A 386 6.09 -2.18 -4.16
N PHE A 387 4.96 -1.63 -3.70
CA PHE A 387 3.92 -2.42 -3.03
C PHE A 387 3.30 -3.49 -3.94
N ASN A 388 3.06 -3.20 -5.23
CA ASN A 388 2.56 -4.21 -6.17
C ASN A 388 3.58 -5.32 -6.39
N SER A 389 4.89 -5.01 -6.43
CA SER A 389 5.95 -6.01 -6.56
C SER A 389 6.05 -6.94 -5.35
N LEU A 390 5.68 -6.47 -4.15
CA LEU A 390 5.60 -7.30 -2.94
C LEU A 390 4.50 -8.38 -3.03
N ARG A 391 3.57 -8.30 -3.99
CA ARG A 391 2.52 -9.31 -4.26
C ARG A 391 2.37 -9.65 -5.74
N ALA A 392 3.45 -10.02 -6.42
CA ALA A 392 3.35 -10.28 -7.86
C ALA A 392 2.34 -11.39 -8.22
N ASN A 393 2.25 -12.45 -7.41
CA ASN A 393 1.24 -13.51 -7.62
C ASN A 393 -0.21 -13.01 -7.57
N ASP A 394 -0.58 -12.38 -6.46
CA ASP A 394 -1.99 -12.02 -6.19
C ASP A 394 -2.46 -10.80 -6.96
N LEU A 395 -1.57 -9.87 -7.31
CA LEU A 395 -1.92 -8.56 -7.88
C LEU A 395 -1.35 -8.31 -9.29
N VAL A 396 -0.26 -8.96 -9.69
CA VAL A 396 0.34 -8.76 -11.02
C VAL A 396 -0.12 -9.86 -11.97
N TRP A 397 0.16 -11.12 -11.68
CA TRP A 397 -0.12 -12.24 -12.59
C TRP A 397 -1.61 -12.54 -12.74
N SER A 398 -2.35 -12.55 -11.63
CA SER A 398 -3.81 -12.80 -11.64
C SER A 398 -4.57 -11.79 -12.51
N PHE A 399 -4.24 -10.50 -12.43
CA PHE A 399 -4.83 -9.43 -13.25
C PHE A 399 -4.27 -9.41 -14.66
N PHE A 400 -2.99 -9.70 -14.84
CA PHE A 400 -2.40 -9.84 -16.18
C PHE A 400 -3.14 -10.91 -16.99
N ILE A 401 -3.34 -12.09 -16.40
CA ILE A 401 -4.06 -13.21 -17.03
C ILE A 401 -5.50 -12.79 -17.35
N LYS A 402 -6.23 -12.25 -16.38
CA LYS A 402 -7.64 -11.87 -16.58
C LYS A 402 -7.81 -10.77 -17.63
N ASN A 403 -7.03 -9.70 -17.54
CA ASN A 403 -7.20 -8.54 -18.40
C ASN A 403 -6.70 -8.77 -19.81
N TYR A 404 -5.53 -9.40 -19.97
CA TYR A 404 -4.83 -9.47 -21.25
C TYR A 404 -4.89 -10.84 -21.92
N LEU A 405 -5.07 -11.94 -21.18
CA LEU A 405 -5.19 -13.29 -21.76
C LEU A 405 -6.65 -13.76 -21.84
N GLN A 406 -7.48 -13.43 -20.85
CA GLN A 406 -8.91 -13.73 -20.87
C GLN A 406 -9.74 -12.61 -21.50
N GLY A 407 -9.18 -11.40 -21.67
CA GLY A 407 -9.90 -10.26 -22.21
C GLY A 407 -11.10 -9.85 -21.36
N LYS A 408 -11.02 -10.08 -20.04
CA LYS A 408 -12.05 -9.72 -19.07
C LYS A 408 -11.75 -8.33 -18.52
N ASP A 409 -12.78 -7.50 -18.45
CA ASP A 409 -12.65 -6.20 -17.82
C ASP A 409 -12.45 -6.34 -16.31
N PRO A 410 -11.61 -5.48 -15.70
CA PRO A 410 -11.34 -5.57 -14.28
C PRO A 410 -12.59 -5.20 -13.47
N VAL A 411 -12.94 -6.02 -12.48
CA VAL A 411 -14.13 -5.81 -11.65
C VAL A 411 -14.00 -4.52 -10.82
N PRO A 412 -15.09 -3.76 -10.62
CA PRO A 412 -15.10 -2.62 -9.69
C PRO A 412 -14.79 -3.10 -8.27
N PHE A 413 -13.64 -2.67 -7.74
CA PHE A 413 -13.16 -3.01 -6.41
C PHE A 413 -12.53 -1.77 -5.79
N ASP A 414 -13.24 -1.20 -4.83
CA ASP A 414 -12.95 0.09 -4.22
C ASP A 414 -11.57 0.15 -3.53
N ILE A 415 -11.13 -0.94 -2.90
CA ILE A 415 -9.78 -1.04 -2.32
C ILE A 415 -8.69 -0.92 -3.40
N LEU A 416 -8.89 -1.50 -4.58
CA LEU A 416 -7.92 -1.40 -5.67
C LEU A 416 -7.96 -0.02 -6.33
N TYR A 417 -9.12 0.63 -6.36
CA TYR A 417 -9.24 2.03 -6.78
C TYR A 417 -8.42 2.93 -5.84
N TRP A 418 -8.60 2.76 -4.53
CA TRP A 418 -7.80 3.47 -3.52
C TRP A 418 -6.30 3.21 -3.68
N ASN A 419 -5.90 1.96 -3.96
CA ASN A 419 -4.49 1.62 -4.12
C ASN A 419 -3.86 2.32 -5.35
N ALA A 420 -4.64 2.50 -6.42
CA ALA A 420 -4.19 3.19 -7.63
C ALA A 420 -4.13 4.72 -7.47
N ASP A 421 -4.89 5.30 -6.53
CA ASP A 421 -4.95 6.73 -6.25
C ASP A 421 -3.81 7.20 -5.31
N ALA A 422 -2.59 7.05 -5.83
CA ALA A 422 -1.36 7.30 -5.09
C ALA A 422 -1.11 8.78 -4.78
N THR A 423 -0.38 9.02 -3.69
CA THR A 423 0.06 10.33 -3.21
C THR A 423 1.58 10.45 -3.25
N ASN A 424 2.08 11.66 -3.47
CA ASN A 424 3.51 11.97 -3.39
C ASN A 424 3.97 12.07 -1.93
N MET A 425 5.28 12.06 -1.71
CA MET A 425 5.87 12.30 -0.39
C MET A 425 7.00 13.33 -0.46
N PRO A 426 7.07 14.34 0.44
CA PRO A 426 8.14 15.31 0.40
C PRO A 426 9.51 14.67 0.63
N ALA A 427 10.53 15.15 -0.09
CA ALA A 427 11.87 14.56 -0.07
C ALA A 427 12.42 14.43 1.36
N LYS A 428 12.35 15.51 2.15
CA LYS A 428 12.87 15.52 3.52
C LYS A 428 12.12 14.56 4.44
N MET A 429 10.79 14.56 4.40
CA MET A 429 9.99 13.66 5.24
C MET A 429 10.27 12.19 4.90
N HIS A 430 10.31 11.85 3.60
CA HIS A 430 10.55 10.47 3.18
C HIS A 430 11.96 9.98 3.53
N SER A 431 12.98 10.80 3.29
CA SER A 431 14.36 10.51 3.72
C SER A 431 14.46 10.28 5.23
N GLN A 432 13.84 11.16 6.04
CA GLN A 432 13.77 10.98 7.49
C GLN A 432 13.07 9.67 7.87
N TYR A 433 11.97 9.33 7.20
CA TYR A 433 11.23 8.10 7.47
C TYR A 433 12.07 6.85 7.16
N LEU A 434 12.70 6.77 5.98
CA LEU A 434 13.56 5.66 5.59
C LEU A 434 14.77 5.53 6.54
N ARG A 435 15.51 6.61 6.75
CA ARG A 435 16.74 6.57 7.56
C ARG A 435 16.44 6.35 9.03
N TRP A 436 15.51 7.10 9.62
CA TRP A 436 15.27 7.02 11.05
C TRP A 436 14.49 5.78 11.45
N MET A 437 13.53 5.33 10.64
CA MET A 437 12.68 4.19 10.98
C MET A 437 13.25 2.90 10.39
N TYR A 438 13.21 2.74 9.07
CA TYR A 438 13.56 1.46 8.43
C TYR A 438 15.05 1.10 8.58
N LEU A 439 15.95 2.04 8.36
CA LEU A 439 17.39 1.76 8.37
C LEU A 439 17.95 1.67 9.78
N HIS A 440 17.61 2.63 10.64
CA HIS A 440 18.24 2.75 11.97
C HIS A 440 17.33 2.34 13.13
N ASN A 441 16.04 2.13 12.91
CA ASN A 441 15.06 1.80 13.96
C ASN A 441 15.21 2.73 15.19
N ASN A 442 15.26 4.04 14.95
CA ASN A 442 15.55 5.05 15.96
C ASN A 442 14.36 5.37 16.87
N LEU A 443 13.12 5.12 16.44
CA LEU A 443 11.93 5.44 17.24
C LEU A 443 11.85 4.66 18.56
N VAL A 444 12.35 3.41 18.57
CA VAL A 444 12.41 2.57 19.77
C VAL A 444 13.61 2.88 20.67
N LYS A 445 14.52 3.75 20.22
CA LYS A 445 15.75 4.12 20.95
C LYS A 445 15.53 5.48 21.63
N PRO A 446 15.38 5.54 22.97
CA PRO A 446 15.08 6.77 23.69
C PRO A 446 16.04 7.91 23.31
N GLY A 447 15.48 9.06 22.95
CA GLY A 447 16.24 10.27 22.61
C GLY A 447 17.01 10.24 21.29
N LYS A 448 16.85 9.21 20.44
CA LYS A 448 17.52 9.21 19.12
C LYS A 448 16.81 10.11 18.10
N ILE A 449 15.49 10.17 18.13
CA ILE A 449 14.71 11.11 17.30
C ILE A 449 14.43 12.38 18.11
N HIS A 450 14.74 13.52 17.50
CA HIS A 450 14.39 14.84 18.04
C HIS A 450 13.44 15.55 17.07
N LEU A 451 12.29 15.98 17.58
CA LEU A 451 11.34 16.79 16.81
C LEU A 451 11.25 18.17 17.45
N ASN A 452 11.67 19.21 16.73
CA ASN A 452 11.82 20.56 17.29
C ASN A 452 12.57 20.56 18.63
N TYR A 453 13.75 19.95 18.63
CA TYR A 453 14.64 19.78 19.78
C TYR A 453 14.08 18.96 20.96
N VAL A 454 12.86 18.40 20.84
CA VAL A 454 12.28 17.53 21.87
C VAL A 454 12.69 16.07 21.60
N PRO A 455 13.41 15.41 22.51
CA PRO A 455 13.75 14.00 22.39
C PRO A 455 12.51 13.13 22.56
N LEU A 456 12.34 12.13 21.69
CA LEU A 456 11.24 11.18 21.77
C LEU A 456 11.63 9.93 22.57
N ASP A 457 10.72 9.47 23.42
CA ASP A 457 10.80 8.17 24.10
C ASP A 457 9.41 7.54 24.18
N VAL A 458 9.14 6.57 23.31
CA VAL A 458 7.85 5.86 23.26
C VAL A 458 7.61 4.99 24.50
N THR A 459 8.66 4.63 25.24
CA THR A 459 8.53 3.82 26.46
C THR A 459 7.95 4.62 27.62
N GLN A 460 7.82 5.94 27.50
CA GLN A 460 7.19 6.79 28.53
C GLN A 460 5.68 6.98 28.32
N ILE A 461 5.11 6.37 27.28
CA ILE A 461 3.68 6.48 26.98
C ILE A 461 2.89 5.61 27.97
N THR A 462 2.06 6.28 28.78
CA THR A 462 1.29 5.67 29.87
C THR A 462 -0.22 5.67 29.67
N ILE A 463 -0.73 6.31 28.61
CA ILE A 463 -2.17 6.34 28.31
C ILE A 463 -2.69 4.95 27.89
N PRO A 464 -4.00 4.69 27.98
CA PRO A 464 -4.60 3.50 27.40
C PRO A 464 -4.32 3.37 25.90
N THR A 465 -3.86 2.19 25.47
CA THR A 465 -3.56 1.90 24.06
C THR A 465 -4.26 0.64 23.57
N PHE A 466 -4.63 0.66 22.29
CA PHE A 466 -5.21 -0.48 21.58
C PHE A 466 -4.44 -0.72 20.30
N PHE A 467 -4.02 -1.95 20.06
CA PHE A 467 -3.31 -2.37 18.86
C PHE A 467 -4.14 -3.40 18.13
N PHE A 468 -4.25 -3.24 16.81
CA PHE A 468 -4.83 -4.23 15.93
C PHE A 468 -3.94 -4.44 14.72
N SER A 469 -3.64 -5.70 14.43
CA SER A 469 -2.84 -6.13 13.29
C SER A 469 -3.52 -7.31 12.60
N THR A 470 -3.04 -7.69 11.42
CA THR A 470 -3.64 -8.77 10.62
C THR A 470 -2.63 -9.89 10.35
N GLN A 471 -3.09 -11.15 10.38
CA GLN A 471 -2.19 -12.32 10.32
C GLN A 471 -1.37 -12.42 9.05
N LYS A 472 -1.96 -12.05 7.90
CA LYS A 472 -1.32 -12.13 6.57
C LYS A 472 -0.85 -10.75 6.10
N ASP A 473 -0.57 -9.85 7.05
CA ASP A 473 0.06 -8.57 6.76
C ASP A 473 1.54 -8.78 6.45
N HIS A 474 1.96 -8.27 5.30
CA HIS A 474 3.32 -8.33 4.77
C HIS A 474 3.92 -6.91 4.66
N ILE A 475 3.08 -5.87 4.83
CA ILE A 475 3.48 -4.46 4.86
C ILE A 475 3.86 -4.07 6.28
N ALA A 476 3.06 -4.50 7.26
CA ALA A 476 3.32 -4.32 8.67
C ALA A 476 3.12 -5.68 9.39
N PRO A 477 4.12 -6.58 9.33
CA PRO A 477 4.01 -7.91 9.93
C PRO A 477 3.55 -7.83 11.38
N TRP A 478 2.58 -8.67 11.74
CA TRP A 478 1.91 -8.51 13.03
C TRP A 478 2.88 -8.75 14.20
N GLN A 479 3.85 -9.66 14.05
CA GLN A 479 4.92 -9.89 15.04
C GLN A 479 5.72 -8.61 15.29
N THR A 480 6.04 -7.85 14.25
CA THR A 480 6.77 -6.57 14.35
C THR A 480 5.92 -5.49 15.01
N THR A 481 4.64 -5.37 14.64
CA THR A 481 3.74 -4.43 15.33
C THR A 481 3.51 -4.82 16.80
N TYR A 482 3.60 -6.11 17.12
CA TYR A 482 3.50 -6.62 18.48
C TYR A 482 4.69 -6.20 19.35
N LEU A 483 5.90 -6.12 18.80
CA LEU A 483 7.06 -5.50 19.48
C LEU A 483 6.76 -4.06 19.89
N GLY A 484 6.16 -3.27 18.98
CA GLY A 484 5.70 -1.91 19.27
C GLY A 484 4.67 -1.84 20.40
N PHE A 485 3.71 -2.78 20.44
CA PHE A 485 2.77 -2.95 21.54
C PHE A 485 3.48 -3.25 22.87
N GLN A 486 4.54 -4.05 22.86
CA GLN A 486 5.28 -4.40 24.08
C GLN A 486 6.04 -3.20 24.68
N LEU A 487 6.47 -2.22 23.87
CA LEU A 487 7.18 -1.02 24.34
C LEU A 487 6.35 -0.07 25.20
N MET A 488 5.02 -0.05 25.01
CA MET A 488 4.12 0.87 25.71
C MET A 488 3.89 0.43 27.16
N LYS A 489 3.98 1.36 28.13
CA LYS A 489 3.82 1.06 29.57
C LYS A 489 2.38 1.18 30.08
N GLY A 490 1.55 1.96 29.41
CA GLY A 490 0.14 2.15 29.79
C GLY A 490 -0.70 0.87 29.68
N LYS A 491 -1.95 0.93 30.17
CA LYS A 491 -2.92 -0.15 29.96
C LYS A 491 -3.06 -0.40 28.46
N LYS A 492 -2.75 -1.62 28.02
CA LYS A 492 -2.69 -1.95 26.59
C LYS A 492 -3.49 -3.19 26.25
N ARG A 493 -3.99 -3.23 25.02
CA ARG A 493 -4.71 -4.38 24.46
C ARG A 493 -4.23 -4.62 23.04
N PHE A 494 -4.03 -5.90 22.69
CA PHE A 494 -3.71 -6.34 21.34
C PHE A 494 -4.83 -7.24 20.81
N LEU A 495 -5.19 -7.08 19.55
CA LEU A 495 -6.03 -7.99 18.79
C LEU A 495 -5.36 -8.33 17.47
N LEU A 496 -5.60 -9.55 16.99
CA LEU A 496 -5.04 -10.03 15.73
C LEU A 496 -6.16 -10.52 14.82
N GLY A 497 -6.48 -9.77 13.76
CA GLY A 497 -7.46 -10.17 12.76
C GLY A 497 -6.91 -11.13 11.73
N GLY A 498 -7.78 -11.88 11.06
CA GLY A 498 -7.39 -12.62 9.85
C GLY A 498 -7.18 -11.71 8.63
N SER A 499 -6.83 -12.33 7.49
CA SER A 499 -6.55 -11.65 6.21
C SER A 499 -5.31 -10.76 6.21
N GLY A 500 -5.12 -9.98 5.15
CA GLY A 500 -3.97 -9.07 4.95
C GLY A 500 -4.26 -7.61 5.26
N HIS A 501 -3.27 -6.74 4.99
CA HIS A 501 -3.18 -5.35 5.43
C HIS A 501 -4.49 -4.56 5.36
N ILE A 502 -5.14 -4.48 4.19
CA ILE A 502 -6.40 -3.73 4.05
C ILE A 502 -7.61 -4.60 4.40
N ALA A 503 -7.70 -5.80 3.84
CA ALA A 503 -8.89 -6.65 3.95
C ALA A 503 -9.21 -7.08 5.39
N GLY A 504 -8.21 -7.19 6.27
CA GLY A 504 -8.43 -7.47 7.69
C GLY A 504 -8.76 -6.21 8.51
N ILE A 505 -8.23 -5.04 8.12
CA ILE A 505 -8.51 -3.74 8.77
C ILE A 505 -9.92 -3.29 8.42
N VAL A 506 -10.25 -3.24 7.13
CA VAL A 506 -11.56 -2.89 6.59
C VAL A 506 -12.43 -4.14 6.50
N ASN A 507 -12.78 -4.69 7.68
CA ASN A 507 -13.69 -5.82 7.83
C ASN A 507 -14.98 -5.31 8.48
N PRO A 508 -16.04 -4.99 7.71
CA PRO A 508 -17.24 -4.32 8.22
C PRO A 508 -17.89 -5.04 9.40
N ALA A 509 -18.54 -4.31 10.31
CA ALA A 509 -19.06 -4.88 11.57
C ALA A 509 -20.04 -6.05 11.39
N ASN A 510 -20.76 -6.10 10.26
CA ASN A 510 -21.68 -7.19 9.89
C ASN A 510 -21.01 -8.33 9.10
N SER A 511 -19.70 -8.27 8.90
CA SER A 511 -18.95 -9.29 8.18
C SER A 511 -18.71 -10.51 9.05
N GLU A 512 -19.02 -11.69 8.51
CA GLU A 512 -18.71 -12.99 9.10
C GLU A 512 -17.32 -13.50 8.67
N LYS A 513 -16.60 -12.74 7.84
CA LYS A 513 -15.30 -13.15 7.29
C LYS A 513 -14.16 -13.00 8.32
N TYR A 514 -13.17 -13.86 8.14
CA TYR A 514 -11.84 -13.87 8.77
C TYR A 514 -11.78 -14.18 10.28
N GLY A 515 -12.60 -13.54 11.10
CA GLY A 515 -12.46 -13.62 12.56
C GLY A 515 -11.27 -12.82 13.10
N PHE A 516 -11.10 -12.87 14.42
CA PHE A 516 -9.98 -12.27 15.14
C PHE A 516 -9.60 -13.08 16.39
N TYR A 517 -8.37 -12.90 16.84
CA TYR A 517 -7.81 -13.55 18.01
C TYR A 517 -7.67 -12.56 19.16
N ARG A 518 -7.93 -13.05 20.37
CA ARG A 518 -7.85 -12.30 21.60
C ARG A 518 -7.08 -13.07 22.66
N ASN A 519 -6.14 -12.39 23.30
CA ASN A 519 -5.47 -12.83 24.50
C ASN A 519 -5.28 -11.64 25.44
N HIS A 520 -5.44 -11.89 26.74
CA HIS A 520 -5.35 -10.88 27.79
C HIS A 520 -3.91 -10.62 28.27
N SER A 521 -2.97 -11.52 27.97
CA SER A 521 -1.57 -11.33 28.30
C SER A 521 -0.96 -10.17 27.49
N THR A 522 -0.04 -9.44 28.13
CA THR A 522 0.65 -8.30 27.51
C THR A 522 2.18 -8.41 27.59
N HIS A 523 2.69 -9.52 28.15
CA HIS A 523 4.12 -9.75 28.39
C HIS A 523 4.66 -10.99 27.67
N GLN A 524 3.78 -11.82 27.11
CA GLN A 524 4.16 -12.97 26.28
C GLN A 524 4.87 -12.51 25.00
N THR A 525 5.73 -13.37 24.47
CA THR A 525 6.21 -13.27 23.08
C THR A 525 5.05 -13.34 22.09
N ALA A 526 5.26 -12.95 20.83
CA ALA A 526 4.21 -12.97 19.82
C ALA A 526 3.66 -14.41 19.62
N GLU A 527 4.56 -15.38 19.55
CA GLU A 527 4.27 -16.79 19.34
C GLU A 527 3.46 -17.37 20.52
N GLU A 528 3.92 -17.13 21.75
CA GLU A 528 3.19 -17.53 22.96
C GLU A 528 1.83 -16.83 23.06
N TRP A 529 1.75 -15.56 22.65
CA TRP A 529 0.51 -14.80 22.67
C TRP A 529 -0.51 -15.43 21.74
N LEU A 530 -0.10 -15.81 20.52
CA LEU A 530 -0.98 -16.45 19.53
C LEU A 530 -1.37 -17.86 19.97
N ALA A 531 -0.43 -18.65 20.48
CA ALA A 531 -0.70 -20.02 20.95
C ALA A 531 -1.76 -20.07 22.06
N ASN A 532 -1.82 -19.02 22.90
CA ASN A 532 -2.79 -18.91 23.98
C ASN A 532 -4.02 -18.04 23.63
N ALA A 533 -4.10 -17.53 22.40
CA ALA A 533 -5.19 -16.66 21.99
C ALA A 533 -6.45 -17.45 21.63
N LYS A 534 -7.60 -16.89 21.99
CA LYS A 534 -8.91 -17.43 21.61
C LYS A 534 -9.36 -16.80 20.31
N HIS A 535 -9.74 -17.64 19.36
CA HIS A 535 -10.36 -17.21 18.10
C HIS A 535 -11.82 -16.81 18.34
N HIS A 536 -12.23 -15.72 17.72
CA HIS A 536 -13.60 -15.18 17.70
C HIS A 536 -14.02 -14.95 16.25
N PRO A 537 -15.20 -15.43 15.82
CA PRO A 537 -15.67 -15.21 14.46
C PRO A 537 -16.08 -13.75 14.21
N GLY A 538 -16.12 -13.36 12.93
CA GLY A 538 -16.61 -12.05 12.48
C GLY A 538 -15.63 -10.89 12.61
N SER A 539 -16.14 -9.67 12.51
CA SER A 539 -15.34 -8.44 12.56
C SER A 539 -14.83 -8.10 13.96
N TRP A 540 -13.64 -7.50 14.00
CA TRP A 540 -13.04 -6.94 15.22
C TRP A 540 -13.60 -5.56 15.60
N TRP A 541 -14.29 -4.86 14.68
CA TRP A 541 -14.81 -3.50 14.90
C TRP A 541 -15.67 -3.40 16.18
N PRO A 542 -16.62 -4.32 16.45
CA PRO A 542 -17.43 -4.26 17.67
C PRO A 542 -16.61 -4.44 18.96
N GLU A 543 -15.58 -5.29 18.95
CA GLU A 543 -14.71 -5.48 20.13
C GLU A 543 -13.87 -4.23 20.40
N TRP A 544 -13.37 -3.57 19.34
CA TRP A 544 -12.67 -2.30 19.48
C TRP A 544 -13.60 -1.18 19.97
N LEU A 545 -14.83 -1.08 19.44
CA LEU A 545 -15.81 -0.09 19.90
C LEU A 545 -16.17 -0.28 21.37
N ASN A 546 -16.28 -1.52 21.86
CA ASN A 546 -16.48 -1.79 23.29
C ASN A 546 -15.32 -1.25 24.14
N TRP A 547 -14.08 -1.39 23.67
CA TRP A 547 -12.92 -0.76 24.31
C TRP A 547 -12.99 0.77 24.23
N LEU A 548 -13.22 1.33 23.04
CA LEU A 548 -13.26 2.78 22.80
C LEU A 548 -14.35 3.46 23.64
N ASN A 549 -15.52 2.85 23.79
CA ASN A 549 -16.63 3.36 24.60
C ASN A 549 -16.24 3.60 26.06
N LYS A 550 -15.31 2.80 26.62
CA LYS A 550 -14.80 2.97 27.99
C LYS A 550 -13.87 4.17 28.12
N GLU A 551 -13.23 4.56 27.03
CA GLU A 551 -12.32 5.71 26.95
C GLU A 551 -13.01 6.96 26.38
N SER A 552 -14.30 6.88 25.99
CA SER A 552 -15.00 7.98 25.31
C SER A 552 -15.94 8.81 26.21
N GLY A 553 -15.95 8.53 27.51
CA GLY A 553 -16.76 9.28 28.48
C GLY A 553 -18.26 8.99 28.44
N HIS A 554 -19.04 9.85 29.10
CA HIS A 554 -20.49 9.75 29.17
C HIS A 554 -21.16 10.20 27.86
N TRP A 555 -22.46 9.94 27.73
CA TRP A 555 -23.25 10.38 26.58
C TRP A 555 -23.65 11.84 26.73
N VAL A 556 -23.49 12.61 25.66
CA VAL A 556 -23.90 14.02 25.53
C VAL A 556 -24.78 14.17 24.30
N SER A 557 -25.52 15.28 24.21
CA SER A 557 -26.30 15.57 23.00
C SER A 557 -25.36 15.78 21.81
N ALA A 558 -25.76 15.34 20.62
CA ALA A 558 -25.00 15.52 19.41
C ALA A 558 -24.73 17.02 19.15
N PRO A 559 -23.51 17.42 18.74
CA PRO A 559 -23.17 18.82 18.53
C PRO A 559 -23.93 19.40 17.33
N ASP A 560 -24.54 20.57 17.53
CA ASP A 560 -25.11 21.37 16.44
C ASP A 560 -24.02 22.18 15.75
N PHE A 561 -23.72 21.84 14.50
CA PHE A 561 -22.70 22.49 13.68
C PHE A 561 -22.92 24.00 13.50
N GLN A 562 -24.16 24.49 13.61
CA GLN A 562 -24.44 25.92 13.51
C GLN A 562 -23.94 26.70 14.73
N LEU A 563 -23.90 26.05 15.90
CA LEU A 563 -23.49 26.63 17.19
C LEU A 563 -21.99 26.44 17.48
N LEU A 564 -21.28 25.65 16.67
CA LEU A 564 -19.85 25.43 16.84
C LEU A 564 -19.01 26.65 16.42
N PRO A 565 -17.83 26.86 17.07
CA PRO A 565 -17.01 28.04 16.85
C PRO A 565 -16.29 28.04 15.49
N PHE A 566 -15.86 26.89 14.98
CA PHE A 566 -15.32 26.80 13.63
C PHE A 566 -16.45 26.58 12.63
N LYS A 567 -16.64 27.56 11.74
CA LYS A 567 -17.63 27.48 10.67
C LYS A 567 -17.14 26.54 9.56
N PRO A 568 -18.05 25.74 8.96
CA PRO A 568 -17.73 24.91 7.81
C PRO A 568 -17.09 25.71 6.67
N ILE A 569 -15.97 25.22 6.13
CA ILE A 569 -15.32 25.75 4.92
C ILE A 569 -16.00 25.16 3.68
N MET A 570 -16.23 23.85 3.69
CA MET A 570 -16.91 23.10 2.64
C MET A 570 -17.36 21.73 3.16
N ASP A 571 -18.06 20.98 2.33
CA ASP A 571 -18.54 19.65 2.66
C ASP A 571 -17.41 18.61 2.53
N ALA A 572 -17.50 17.53 3.30
CA ALA A 572 -16.68 16.34 3.08
C ALA A 572 -16.94 15.82 1.64
N PRO A 573 -15.92 15.27 0.95
CA PRO A 573 -14.64 14.79 1.47
C PRO A 573 -13.50 15.83 1.47
N GLY A 574 -13.82 17.12 1.25
CA GLY A 574 -12.83 18.20 1.17
C GLY A 574 -12.18 18.32 -0.20
N SER A 575 -11.22 19.22 -0.35
CA SER A 575 -10.58 19.50 -1.65
C SER A 575 -9.24 18.77 -1.83
N TYR A 576 -8.50 18.52 -0.75
CA TYR A 576 -7.16 17.91 -0.83
C TYR A 576 -7.21 16.47 -1.31
N VAL A 577 -8.28 15.75 -0.99
CA VAL A 577 -8.49 14.36 -1.41
C VAL A 577 -8.64 14.22 -2.93
N HIS A 578 -9.04 15.26 -3.66
CA HIS A 578 -9.20 15.23 -5.11
C HIS A 578 -7.89 15.50 -5.86
N VAL A 579 -6.84 15.96 -5.18
CA VAL A 579 -5.55 16.25 -5.82
C VAL A 579 -4.86 14.95 -6.22
N THR A 580 -4.61 14.78 -7.52
CA THR A 580 -3.92 13.61 -8.08
C THR A 580 -2.44 13.89 -8.30
N TYR A 581 -1.62 12.84 -8.32
CA TYR A 581 -0.19 12.95 -8.59
C TYR A 581 0.13 13.50 -9.99
N LYS A 582 -0.82 13.49 -10.95
CA LYS A 582 -0.64 13.97 -12.32
C LYS A 582 -0.79 15.50 -12.47
N ALA A 583 -1.44 16.16 -11.51
CA ALA A 583 -1.75 17.59 -11.61
C ALA A 583 -0.51 18.50 -11.48
N THR A 584 0.66 17.95 -11.13
CA THR A 584 1.94 18.65 -10.96
C THR A 584 2.76 18.76 -12.25
N LYS A 585 2.13 18.99 -13.42
CA LYS A 585 2.88 19.55 -14.54
C LYS A 585 3.33 20.95 -14.12
N ALA A 586 4.63 21.12 -13.95
CA ALA A 586 5.29 22.39 -13.70
C ALA A 586 4.69 23.45 -14.65
N LYS A 587 4.32 24.62 -14.11
CA LYS A 587 4.04 25.80 -14.93
C LYS A 587 5.28 26.01 -15.82
N GLU A 588 5.14 25.77 -17.11
CA GLU A 588 6.13 26.22 -18.07
C GLU A 588 6.27 27.75 -17.90
N PRO A 589 7.50 28.29 -17.82
CA PRO A 589 7.69 29.71 -17.75
C PRO A 589 7.10 30.34 -19.01
N ASP A 590 6.17 31.26 -18.81
CA ASP A 590 5.50 32.05 -19.84
C ASP A 590 6.54 32.73 -20.74
N GLN A 591 6.77 32.19 -21.93
CA GLN A 591 7.67 32.74 -22.94
C GLN A 591 7.10 33.99 -23.64
N SER A 592 6.08 34.66 -23.08
CA SER A 592 5.50 35.88 -23.68
C SER A 592 6.06 37.21 -23.14
N LYS A 593 7.16 37.21 -22.38
CA LYS A 593 7.82 38.44 -21.93
C LYS A 593 9.34 38.45 -22.13
N ASN A 594 9.79 38.28 -23.37
CA ASN A 594 11.04 38.89 -23.84
C ASN A 594 10.68 39.93 -24.90
N GLY A 595 10.39 41.14 -24.42
CA GLY A 595 10.30 42.32 -25.27
C GLY A 595 11.68 42.60 -25.86
N LEU A 596 11.73 42.70 -27.19
CA LEU A 596 12.85 43.16 -27.98
C LEU A 596 13.24 44.59 -27.55
N GLU A 597 14.30 44.75 -26.76
CA GLU A 597 15.02 46.02 -26.69
C GLU A 597 16.00 46.08 -27.87
N GLN A 598 15.65 46.93 -28.85
CA GLN A 598 16.53 47.34 -29.94
C GLN A 598 17.73 48.10 -29.36
N LEU A 599 18.93 47.56 -29.56
CA LEU A 599 20.20 48.25 -29.37
C LEU A 599 20.29 49.43 -30.34
N SER A 600 20.14 50.66 -29.83
CA SER A 600 20.56 51.88 -30.52
C SER A 600 21.99 52.21 -30.09
N ILE A 601 22.88 52.26 -31.07
CA ILE A 601 24.27 52.67 -30.97
C ILE A 601 24.28 54.21 -30.89
N HIS A 602 24.89 54.79 -29.84
CA HIS A 602 25.70 56.02 -29.95
C HIS A 602 26.50 56.30 -28.65
N GLU A 603 27.82 56.32 -28.82
CA GLU A 603 28.80 57.28 -28.30
C GLU A 603 28.97 57.50 -26.78
N LEU A 604 30.12 57.04 -26.27
CA LEU A 604 30.80 57.60 -25.09
C LEU A 604 32.11 58.28 -25.56
N PRO A 605 32.43 59.51 -25.08
CA PRO A 605 33.64 60.20 -25.47
C PRO A 605 34.85 59.71 -24.65
N ALA A 606 35.94 59.42 -25.35
CA ALA A 606 37.25 59.17 -24.76
C ALA A 606 37.93 60.50 -24.41
N GLN A 607 38.45 60.61 -23.20
CA GLN A 607 39.33 61.69 -22.77
C GLN A 607 40.69 61.58 -23.47
N GLU A 608 41.10 62.69 -24.09
CA GLU A 608 42.48 63.03 -24.46
C GLU A 608 43.39 62.91 -23.21
N GLU A 609 44.69 62.62 -23.27
CA GLU A 609 45.71 63.32 -24.04
C GLU A 609 47.08 62.65 -23.72
N LYS A 610 47.92 62.35 -24.73
CA LYS A 610 49.31 62.82 -24.77
C LYS A 610 50.08 62.35 -26.01
N ILE A 611 50.53 63.39 -26.68
CA ILE A 611 51.42 63.52 -27.84
C ILE A 611 52.82 62.95 -27.54
N ALA A 612 53.36 62.15 -28.47
CA ALA A 612 54.68 62.30 -29.09
C ALA A 612 54.78 61.39 -30.32
#